data_AF-C5LSB7-F1
#
_entry.id   AF-C5LSB7-F1
#
_cell.length_a   1.000
_cell.length_b   1.000
_cell.length_c   1.000
_cell.angle_alpha   90.00
_cell.angle_beta   90.00
_cell.angle_gamma   90.00
#
_symmetry.space_group_name_H-M   'P 1'
#
loop_
_entity.id
_entity.type
_entity.pdbx_description
1 polymer ?
#
loop_
_entity_poly.entity_id
_entity_poly.type
_entity_poly.pdbx_seq_one_letter_code
_entity_poly.pdbx_strand_id
1 'polypeptide(L)'
;KALDKRDQRVKDTESARNDFEAYIYSSRERLGGDDEMVNKVTTEDMRTGIMKTLSESEDWLYEDGFDAQLEEYTKRLDSLKKAVMPILFRADEVELRADLPEWVSRKVEGIRKVLENVSTNRTWVANETVLKVSNDTDEFEVWFKELQEKQDATALTEEPIFK
;
A
#
# COMPACT_ATOMS: atom_id res chain seq x y z
N LYS A 1 22.57 29.31 19.87
CA LYS A 1 21.68 29.81 18.78
C LYS A 1 22.23 29.55 17.36
N ALA A 2 23.46 29.95 17.00
CA ALA A 2 24.03 29.62 15.69
C ALA A 2 24.70 28.23 15.64
N LEU A 3 25.38 27.84 16.73
CA LEU A 3 25.93 26.49 16.91
C LEU A 3 24.82 25.44 16.90
N ASP A 4 23.73 25.67 17.62
CA ASP A 4 22.57 24.78 17.69
C ASP A 4 21.95 24.49 16.30
N LYS A 5 21.95 25.48 15.40
CA LYS A 5 21.46 25.31 14.02
C LYS A 5 22.43 24.51 13.15
N ARG A 6 23.74 24.68 13.35
CA ARG A 6 24.76 23.91 12.64
C ARG A 6 24.72 22.45 13.09
N ASP A 7 24.67 22.22 14.40
CA ASP A 7 24.60 20.88 14.99
C ASP A 7 23.33 20.16 14.55
N GLN A 8 22.19 20.87 14.46
CA GLN A 8 20.96 20.30 13.94
C GLN A 8 21.10 19.88 12.46
N ARG A 9 21.67 20.75 11.61
CA ARG A 9 21.88 20.41 10.19
C ARG A 9 22.76 19.18 10.01
N VAL A 10 23.83 19.04 10.79
CA VAL A 10 24.69 17.86 10.73
C VAL A 10 23.90 16.60 11.08
N LYS A 11 23.13 16.63 12.17
CA LYS A 11 22.27 15.51 12.58
C LYS A 11 21.21 15.16 11.53
N ASP A 12 20.57 16.16 10.95
CA ASP A 12 19.53 15.95 9.93
C ASP A 12 20.14 15.31 8.68
N THR A 13 21.30 15.79 8.23
CA THR A 13 22.02 15.19 7.08
C THR A 13 22.44 13.75 7.37
N GLU A 14 23.00 13.47 8.55
CA GLU A 14 23.38 12.11 8.96
C GLU A 14 22.16 11.18 9.01
N SER A 15 21.02 11.66 9.54
CA SER A 15 19.76 10.89 9.56
C SER A 15 19.27 10.59 8.15
N ALA A 16 19.25 11.59 7.26
CA ALA A 16 18.79 11.39 5.89
C ALA A 16 19.68 10.44 5.09
N ARG A 17 21.00 10.48 5.34
CA ARG A 17 21.94 9.49 4.79
C ARG A 17 21.60 8.08 5.27
N ASN A 18 21.43 7.90 6.59
CA ASN A 18 21.11 6.59 7.16
C ASN A 18 19.76 6.05 6.65
N ASP A 19 18.74 6.91 6.57
CA ASP A 19 17.42 6.55 6.04
C ASP A 19 17.50 6.14 4.57
N PHE A 20 18.31 6.84 3.77
CA PHE A 20 18.54 6.52 2.38
C PHE A 20 19.25 5.17 2.21
N GLU A 21 20.33 4.94 2.96
CA GLU A 21 21.09 3.69 2.96
C GLU A 21 20.22 2.50 3.41
N ALA A 22 19.49 2.65 4.52
CA ALA A 22 18.56 1.63 5.01
C ALA A 22 17.44 1.33 3.99
N TYR A 23 16.95 2.35 3.29
CA TYR A 23 15.93 2.15 2.25
C TYR A 23 16.47 1.35 1.07
N ILE A 24 17.72 1.60 0.64
CA ILE A 24 18.35 0.82 -0.42
C ILE A 24 18.45 -0.66 -0.02
N TYR A 25 18.99 -0.95 1.17
CA TYR A 25 19.16 -2.32 1.64
C TYR A 25 17.83 -3.06 1.78
N SER A 26 16.86 -2.46 2.47
CA SER A 26 15.54 -3.06 2.65
C SER A 26 14.80 -3.28 1.32
N SER A 27 14.94 -2.36 0.35
CA SER A 27 14.35 -2.51 -0.98
C SER A 27 14.98 -3.66 -1.77
N ARG A 28 16.31 -3.84 -1.69
CA ARG A 28 16.97 -4.99 -2.34
C ARG A 28 16.54 -6.31 -1.75
N GLU A 29 16.44 -6.39 -0.42
CA GLU A 29 16.00 -7.61 0.24
C GLU A 29 14.60 -8.01 -0.24
N ARG A 30 13.64 -7.07 -0.24
CA ARG A 30 12.27 -7.34 -0.70
C ARG A 30 12.17 -7.64 -2.19
N LEU A 31 12.89 -6.91 -3.04
CA LEU A 31 12.77 -7.03 -4.50
C LEU A 31 13.66 -8.12 -5.10
N GLY A 32 14.69 -8.55 -4.39
CA GLY A 32 15.72 -9.48 -4.87
C GLY A 32 15.68 -10.84 -4.23
N GLY A 33 14.89 -10.99 -3.17
CA GLY A 33 14.57 -12.29 -2.59
C GLY A 33 13.45 -13.02 -3.32
N ASP A 34 13.12 -14.20 -2.82
CA ASP A 34 12.03 -15.04 -3.30
C ASP A 34 10.66 -14.63 -2.70
N ASP A 35 10.42 -13.33 -2.51
CA ASP A 35 9.13 -12.84 -2.01
C ASP A 35 8.02 -13.15 -3.05
N GLU A 36 7.16 -14.10 -2.69
CA GLU A 36 6.11 -14.61 -3.59
C GLU A 36 5.14 -13.52 -4.02
N MET A 37 4.76 -12.60 -3.12
CA MET A 37 3.80 -11.54 -3.44
C MET A 37 4.42 -10.50 -4.35
N VAL A 38 5.67 -10.09 -4.07
CA VAL A 38 6.42 -9.20 -4.98
C VAL A 38 6.56 -9.83 -6.36
N ASN A 39 6.87 -11.12 -6.44
CA ASN A 39 7.02 -11.84 -7.69
C ASN A 39 5.72 -11.93 -8.50
N LYS A 40 4.55 -12.02 -7.83
CA LYS A 40 3.23 -12.00 -8.48
C LYS A 40 2.86 -10.64 -9.09
N VAL A 41 3.32 -9.54 -8.50
CA VAL A 41 2.92 -8.17 -8.87
C VAL A 41 3.98 -7.42 -9.68
N THR A 42 5.02 -8.13 -10.13
CA THR A 42 6.13 -7.57 -10.92
C THR A 42 6.56 -8.51 -12.04
N THR A 43 7.15 -7.94 -13.08
CA THR A 43 7.92 -8.70 -14.07
C THR A 43 9.41 -8.70 -13.73
N GLU A 44 10.16 -9.62 -14.33
CA GLU A 44 11.61 -9.67 -14.18
C GLU A 44 12.30 -8.37 -14.65
N ASP A 45 11.82 -7.79 -15.75
CA ASP A 45 12.34 -6.52 -16.28
C ASP A 45 12.11 -5.36 -15.31
N MET A 46 10.94 -5.31 -14.65
CA MET A 46 10.64 -4.29 -13.63
C MET A 46 11.59 -4.42 -12.44
N ARG A 47 11.78 -5.66 -11.94
CA ARG A 47 12.69 -5.93 -10.81
C ARG A 47 14.13 -5.59 -11.18
N THR A 48 14.59 -6.03 -12.35
CA THR A 48 15.94 -5.76 -12.85
C THR A 48 16.20 -4.25 -13.00
N GLY A 49 15.23 -3.50 -13.54
CA GLY A 49 15.35 -2.04 -13.69
C GLY A 49 15.47 -1.31 -12.35
N ILE A 50 14.69 -1.72 -11.35
CA ILE A 50 14.75 -1.14 -10.01
C ILE A 50 16.03 -1.55 -9.29
N MET A 51 16.46 -2.81 -9.42
CA MET A 51 17.74 -3.27 -8.86
C MET A 51 18.91 -2.47 -9.38
N LYS A 52 18.93 -2.19 -10.69
CA LYS A 52 19.94 -1.30 -11.28
C LYS A 52 19.89 0.09 -10.65
N THR A 53 18.70 0.67 -10.48
CA THR A 53 18.51 1.98 -9.85
C THR A 53 19.00 2.00 -8.40
N LEU A 54 18.77 0.92 -7.65
CA LEU A 54 19.25 0.75 -6.28
C LEU A 54 20.77 0.62 -6.22
N SER A 55 21.40 -0.11 -7.17
CA SER A 55 22.87 -0.16 -7.31
C SER A 55 23.47 1.20 -7.61
N GLU A 56 22.95 1.93 -8.60
CA GLU A 56 23.42 3.28 -8.93
C GLU A 56 23.26 4.26 -7.76
N SER A 57 22.21 4.07 -6.94
CA SER A 57 21.97 4.88 -5.73
C SER A 57 22.95 4.57 -4.60
N GLU A 58 23.36 3.30 -4.47
CA GLU A 58 24.40 2.88 -3.52
C GLU A 58 25.78 3.35 -3.98
N ASP A 59 26.12 3.20 -5.27
CA ASP A 59 27.38 3.68 -5.83
C ASP A 59 27.53 5.19 -5.58
N TRP A 60 26.46 5.96 -5.82
CA TRP A 60 26.44 7.38 -5.49
C TRP A 60 26.70 7.65 -4.00
N LEU A 61 26.16 6.84 -3.08
CA LEU A 61 26.38 7.00 -1.64
C LEU A 61 27.87 6.91 -1.26
N TYR A 62 28.62 6.04 -1.93
CA TYR A 62 30.04 5.82 -1.68
C TYR A 62 30.98 6.77 -2.44
N GLU A 63 30.53 7.34 -3.56
CA GLU A 63 31.30 8.29 -4.38
C GLU A 63 30.99 9.75 -3.98
N ASP A 64 29.90 10.30 -4.50
CA ASP A 64 29.54 11.71 -4.34
C ASP A 64 28.74 11.99 -3.05
N GLY A 65 28.17 10.94 -2.44
CA GLY A 65 27.26 11.04 -1.31
C GLY A 65 27.92 11.54 -0.04
N PHE A 66 29.21 11.26 0.18
CA PHE A 66 29.89 11.55 1.45
C PHE A 66 29.75 13.02 1.91
N ASP A 67 29.87 13.97 0.99
CA ASP A 67 29.76 15.42 1.25
C ASP A 67 28.42 16.03 0.78
N ALA A 68 27.43 15.20 0.43
CA ALA A 68 26.15 15.64 -0.08
C ALA A 68 25.32 16.40 0.97
N GLN A 69 24.49 17.33 0.50
CA GLN A 69 23.58 18.09 1.37
C GLN A 69 22.32 17.28 1.67
N LEU A 70 21.65 17.61 2.79
CA LEU A 70 20.40 17.00 3.24
C LEU A 70 19.35 16.87 2.12
N GLU A 71 19.19 17.93 1.32
CA GLU A 71 18.20 17.98 0.24
C GLU A 71 18.48 16.94 -0.86
N GLU A 72 19.75 16.61 -1.11
CA GLU A 72 20.11 15.62 -2.12
C GLU A 72 19.75 14.20 -1.69
N TYR A 73 20.07 13.84 -0.44
CA TYR A 73 19.64 12.58 0.17
C TYR A 73 18.12 12.44 0.14
N THR A 74 17.40 13.49 0.56
CA THR A 74 15.93 13.50 0.61
C THR A 74 15.35 13.30 -0.80
N LYS A 75 15.84 14.04 -1.79
CA LYS A 75 15.36 13.95 -3.18
C LYS A 75 15.60 12.57 -3.78
N ARG A 76 16.76 11.96 -3.53
CA ARG A 76 17.10 10.62 -4.01
C ARG A 76 16.23 9.56 -3.33
N LEU A 77 16.05 9.66 -2.01
CA LEU A 77 15.16 8.78 -1.26
C LEU A 77 13.71 8.85 -1.79
N ASP A 78 13.19 10.05 -2.04
CA ASP A 78 11.86 10.22 -2.61
C ASP A 78 11.74 9.60 -4.01
N SER A 79 12.79 9.69 -4.82
CA SER A 79 12.84 9.05 -6.14
C SER A 79 12.80 7.53 -6.02
N LEU A 80 13.58 6.95 -5.10
CA LEU A 80 13.56 5.51 -4.85
C LEU A 80 12.18 5.06 -4.34
N LYS A 81 11.60 5.79 -3.39
CA LYS A 81 10.26 5.50 -2.87
C LYS A 81 9.20 5.48 -3.96
N LYS A 82 9.23 6.44 -4.90
CA LYS A 82 8.30 6.46 -6.04
C LYS A 82 8.42 5.24 -6.95
N ALA A 83 9.61 4.66 -7.08
CA ALA A 83 9.82 3.47 -7.88
C ALA A 83 9.43 2.19 -7.13
N VAL A 84 9.80 2.09 -5.84
CA VAL A 84 9.68 0.86 -5.05
C VAL A 84 8.31 0.73 -4.36
N MET A 85 7.80 1.80 -3.73
CA MET A 85 6.56 1.73 -2.94
C MET A 85 5.35 1.20 -3.72
N PRO A 86 5.11 1.54 -5.00
CA PRO A 86 3.97 1.00 -5.73
C PRO A 86 4.00 -0.53 -5.85
N ILE A 87 5.19 -1.13 -5.94
CA ILE A 87 5.35 -2.59 -5.99
C ILE A 87 5.03 -3.19 -4.64
N LEU A 88 5.61 -2.64 -3.58
CA LEU A 88 5.41 -3.14 -2.23
C LEU A 88 3.94 -3.03 -1.82
N PHE A 89 3.30 -1.91 -2.17
CA PHE A 89 1.88 -1.71 -1.97
C PHE A 89 1.04 -2.77 -2.70
N ARG A 90 1.34 -3.07 -3.97
CA ARG A 90 0.61 -4.13 -4.69
C ARG A 90 0.81 -5.51 -4.07
N ALA A 91 2.02 -5.82 -3.60
CA ALA A 91 2.31 -7.09 -2.95
C ALA A 91 1.48 -7.26 -1.67
N ASP A 92 1.49 -6.23 -0.81
CA ASP A 92 0.73 -6.21 0.44
C ASP A 92 -0.80 -6.21 0.15
N GLU A 93 -1.26 -5.47 -0.87
CA GLU A 93 -2.67 -5.40 -1.27
C GLU A 93 -3.21 -6.75 -1.75
N VAL A 94 -2.48 -7.45 -2.60
CA VAL A 94 -2.91 -8.76 -3.15
C VAL A 94 -3.05 -9.79 -2.04
N GLU A 95 -2.13 -9.78 -1.08
CA GLU A 95 -2.18 -10.65 0.10
C GLU A 95 -3.41 -10.34 0.96
N LEU A 96 -3.61 -9.07 1.32
CA LEU A 96 -4.70 -8.64 2.19
C LEU A 96 -6.08 -8.78 1.53
N ARG A 97 -6.16 -8.58 0.21
CA ARG A 97 -7.42 -8.66 -0.54
C ARG A 97 -7.94 -10.09 -0.66
N ALA A 98 -7.09 -11.11 -0.53
CA ALA A 98 -7.49 -12.51 -0.70
C ALA A 98 -8.71 -12.89 0.17
N ASP A 99 -8.77 -12.36 1.40
CA ASP A 99 -9.84 -12.66 2.37
C ASP A 99 -11.04 -11.70 2.29
N LEU A 100 -10.93 -10.62 1.51
CA LEU A 100 -11.94 -9.56 1.45
C LEU A 100 -13.32 -10.07 1.00
N PRO A 101 -13.45 -10.94 -0.04
CA PRO A 101 -14.76 -11.41 -0.48
C PRO A 101 -15.51 -12.19 0.60
N GLU A 102 -14.81 -13.08 1.32
CA GLU A 102 -15.41 -13.86 2.40
C GLU A 102 -15.77 -12.96 3.59
N TRP A 103 -14.91 -12.00 3.93
CA TRP A 103 -15.21 -11.03 4.98
C TRP A 103 -16.46 -10.22 4.66
N VAL A 104 -16.58 -9.70 3.43
CA VAL A 104 -17.75 -8.94 2.99
C VAL A 104 -19.01 -9.79 3.05
N SER A 105 -18.97 -11.02 2.51
CA SER A 105 -20.11 -11.94 2.55
C SER A 105 -20.63 -12.19 3.98
N ARG A 106 -19.72 -12.45 4.93
CA ARG A 106 -20.06 -12.63 6.34
C ARG A 106 -20.70 -11.39 6.96
N LYS A 107 -20.22 -10.19 6.62
CA LYS A 107 -20.77 -8.93 7.15
C LYS A 107 -22.17 -8.66 6.62
N VAL A 108 -22.39 -8.87 5.32
CA VAL A 108 -23.70 -8.77 4.69
C VAL A 108 -24.69 -9.74 5.33
N GLU A 109 -24.31 -11.01 5.50
CA GLU A 109 -25.17 -12.00 6.15
C GLU A 109 -25.51 -11.60 7.59
N GLY A 110 -24.54 -11.06 8.31
CA GLY A 110 -24.73 -10.51 9.65
C GLY A 110 -25.75 -9.36 9.68
N ILE A 111 -25.67 -8.43 8.72
CA ILE A 111 -26.63 -7.32 8.60
C ILE A 111 -28.04 -7.88 8.33
N ARG A 112 -28.17 -8.82 7.40
CA ARG A 112 -29.46 -9.47 7.08
C ARG A 112 -30.09 -10.15 8.30
N LYS A 113 -29.29 -10.87 9.11
CA LYS A 113 -29.75 -11.47 10.38
C LYS A 113 -30.21 -10.43 11.39
N VAL A 114 -29.50 -9.30 11.49
CA VAL A 114 -29.92 -8.19 12.36
C VAL A 114 -31.24 -7.60 11.87
N LEU A 115 -31.42 -7.39 10.56
CA LEU A 115 -32.66 -6.86 9.99
C LEU A 115 -33.85 -7.80 10.23
N GLU A 116 -33.66 -9.11 10.07
CA GLU A 116 -34.68 -10.12 10.38
C GLU A 116 -35.08 -10.07 11.87
N ASN A 117 -34.09 -10.01 12.76
CA ASN A 117 -34.33 -9.92 14.20
C ASN A 117 -35.08 -8.64 14.58
N VAL A 118 -34.70 -7.50 13.99
CA VAL A 118 -35.34 -6.19 14.21
C VAL A 118 -36.79 -6.22 13.72
N SER A 119 -37.02 -6.71 12.51
CA SER A 119 -38.36 -6.78 11.89
C SER A 119 -39.32 -7.66 12.70
N THR A 120 -38.80 -8.72 13.31
CA THR A 120 -39.60 -9.68 14.07
C THR A 120 -39.84 -9.22 15.52
N ASN A 121 -38.80 -8.70 16.18
CA ASN A 121 -38.81 -8.49 17.63
C ASN A 121 -38.92 -7.03 18.06
N ARG A 122 -38.75 -6.06 17.15
CA ARG A 122 -38.70 -4.63 17.48
C ARG A 122 -39.75 -3.86 16.69
N THR A 123 -41.02 -4.11 17.02
CA THR A 123 -42.20 -3.50 16.37
C THR A 123 -42.28 -1.98 16.49
N TRP A 124 -41.48 -1.35 17.35
CA TRP A 124 -41.33 0.10 17.46
C TRP A 124 -40.36 0.70 16.43
N VAL A 125 -39.59 -0.12 15.72
CA VAL A 125 -38.74 0.34 14.62
C VAL A 125 -39.60 0.48 13.38
N ALA A 126 -39.54 1.66 12.73
CA ALA A 126 -40.30 1.91 11.53
C ALA A 126 -39.87 0.96 10.40
N ASN A 127 -40.84 0.36 9.71
CA ASN A 127 -40.57 -0.55 8.58
C ASN A 127 -39.73 0.13 7.48
N GLU A 128 -39.96 1.43 7.25
CA GLU A 128 -39.16 2.23 6.34
C GLU A 128 -37.65 2.22 6.68
N THR A 129 -37.30 2.22 7.98
CA THR A 129 -35.90 2.14 8.41
C THR A 129 -35.29 0.78 8.07
N VAL A 130 -36.04 -0.31 8.28
CA VAL A 130 -35.59 -1.67 7.92
C VAL A 130 -35.40 -1.78 6.40
N LEU A 131 -36.39 -1.33 5.63
CA LEU A 131 -36.35 -1.35 4.17
C LEU A 131 -35.18 -0.53 3.63
N LYS A 132 -34.92 0.64 4.21
CA LYS A 132 -33.79 1.48 3.82
C LYS A 132 -32.46 0.72 4.00
N VAL A 133 -32.21 0.16 5.18
CA VAL A 133 -30.94 -0.56 5.43
C VAL A 133 -30.83 -1.82 4.56
N SER A 134 -31.94 -2.51 4.30
CA SER A 134 -31.95 -3.64 3.34
C SER A 134 -31.53 -3.18 1.95
N ASN A 135 -32.12 -2.11 1.44
CA ASN A 135 -31.80 -1.57 0.12
C ASN A 135 -30.34 -1.08 0.06
N ASP A 136 -29.86 -0.34 1.06
CA ASP A 136 -28.46 0.10 1.15
C ASP A 136 -27.49 -1.10 1.16
N THR A 137 -27.89 -2.22 1.78
CA THR A 137 -27.09 -3.47 1.80
C THR A 137 -27.05 -4.13 0.42
N ASP A 138 -28.20 -4.22 -0.26
CA ASP A 138 -28.29 -4.82 -1.59
C ASP A 138 -27.53 -3.97 -2.64
N GLU A 139 -27.64 -2.63 -2.57
CA GLU A 139 -26.86 -1.70 -3.40
C GLU A 139 -25.36 -1.87 -3.17
N PHE A 140 -24.92 -2.01 -1.92
CA PHE A 140 -23.52 -2.26 -1.58
C PHE A 140 -23.02 -3.59 -2.15
N GLU A 141 -23.80 -4.67 -2.09
CA GLU A 141 -23.41 -5.97 -2.67
C GLU A 141 -23.23 -5.89 -4.19
N VAL A 142 -24.13 -5.18 -4.89
CA VAL A 142 -24.00 -4.96 -6.33
C VAL A 142 -22.73 -4.17 -6.63
N TRP A 143 -22.51 -3.05 -5.93
CA TRP A 143 -21.31 -2.25 -6.08
C TRP A 143 -20.03 -3.05 -5.81
N PHE A 144 -20.00 -3.83 -4.74
CA PHE A 144 -18.83 -4.62 -4.37
C PHE A 144 -18.52 -5.68 -5.44
N LYS A 145 -19.55 -6.34 -5.96
CA LYS A 145 -19.39 -7.31 -7.05
C LYS A 145 -18.83 -6.67 -8.32
N GLU A 146 -19.36 -5.53 -8.73
CA GLU A 146 -18.83 -4.78 -9.89
C GLU A 146 -17.38 -4.32 -9.67
N LEU A 147 -17.04 -3.94 -8.43
CA LEU A 147 -15.68 -3.57 -8.05
C LEU A 147 -14.72 -4.76 -8.16
N GLN A 148 -15.14 -5.94 -7.69
CA GLN A 148 -14.38 -7.18 -7.83
C GLN A 148 -14.17 -7.55 -9.29
N GLU A 149 -15.22 -7.49 -10.13
CA GLU A 149 -15.10 -7.78 -11.56
C GLU A 149 -14.08 -6.86 -12.26
N LYS A 150 -14.05 -5.56 -11.89
CA LYS A 150 -13.04 -4.61 -12.38
C LYS A 150 -11.64 -4.95 -11.88
N GLN A 151 -11.50 -5.33 -10.60
CA GLN A 151 -10.22 -5.73 -10.04
C GLN A 151 -9.68 -7.01 -10.69
N ASP A 152 -10.53 -8.02 -10.91
CA ASP A 152 -10.14 -9.29 -11.53
C ASP A 152 -9.74 -9.12 -13.00
N ALA A 153 -10.28 -8.10 -13.67
CA ALA A 153 -9.88 -7.71 -15.02
C ALA A 153 -8.59 -6.86 -15.07
N THR A 154 -8.10 -6.35 -13.93
CA THR A 154 -6.89 -5.52 -13.84
C THR A 154 -5.67 -6.40 -13.62
N ALA A 155 -4.59 -6.15 -14.35
CA ALA A 155 -3.36 -6.94 -14.19
C ALA A 155 -2.73 -6.70 -12.81
N LEU A 156 -2.17 -7.74 -12.19
CA LEU A 156 -1.52 -7.64 -10.87
C LEU A 156 -0.33 -6.68 -10.82
N THR A 157 0.22 -6.32 -11.99
CA THR A 157 1.31 -5.35 -12.15
C THR A 157 0.82 -3.90 -12.21
N GLU A 158 -0.48 -3.68 -12.39
CA GLU A 158 -1.11 -2.37 -12.47
C GLU A 158 -1.65 -1.92 -11.11
N GLU A 159 -1.98 -0.63 -11.00
CA GLU A 159 -2.54 -0.07 -9.76
C GLU A 159 -3.88 -0.75 -9.44
N PRO A 160 -4.07 -1.30 -8.22
CA PRO A 160 -5.31 -1.96 -7.85
C PRO A 160 -6.46 -0.95 -7.78
N ILE A 161 -7.65 -1.46 -8.00
CA ILE A 161 -8.90 -0.71 -7.97
C ILE A 161 -9.33 -0.42 -6.52
N PHE A 162 -9.00 -1.33 -5.59
CA PHE A 162 -9.14 -1.10 -4.16
C PHE A 162 -8.14 -0.02 -3.73
N LYS A 163 -8.65 1.10 -3.20
CA LYS A 163 -7.86 2.25 -2.72
C LYS A 163 -8.17 2.56 -1.26
#